data_AF-A0A5C6M5C9-F1
#
_entry.id   AF-A0A5C6M5C9-F1
#
_cell.length_a   1.000
_cell.length_b   1.000
_cell.length_c   1.000
_cell.angle_alpha   90.00
_cell.angle_beta   90.00
_cell.angle_gamma   90.00
#
_symmetry.space_group_name_H-M   'P 1'
#
loop_
_entity.id
_entity.type
_entity.pdbx_description
1 polymer ?
#
loop_
_entity_poly.entity_id
_entity_poly.type
_entity_poly.pdbx_seq_one_letter_code
_entity_poly.pdbx_strand_id
1 'polypeptide(L)'
;CLPSNSGVFAMDGRQDAGSGSAVLKCIDVEARRVLWERAGFDYGSLLRVGDELLVLTCGGELVRVSAVVGGYRETARAKVLRATDSGYRLPALAGGHLYVRDDDTLKCLDLGPAGGRE
;
A
#
# COMPACT_ATOMS: atom_id res chain seq x y z
N CYS A 1 -7.69 -5.89 3.80
CA CYS A 1 -7.98 -5.09 5.02
C CYS A 1 -6.94 -5.43 6.08
N LEU A 2 -6.29 -4.42 6.66
CA LEU A 2 -5.27 -4.64 7.71
C LEU A 2 -5.71 -3.90 8.98
N PRO A 3 -5.95 -4.62 10.10
CA PRO A 3 -6.43 -4.00 11.34
C PRO A 3 -5.35 -3.13 12.02
N SER A 4 -5.82 -2.13 12.75
CA SER A 4 -5.06 -1.28 13.68
C SER A 4 -5.92 -1.07 14.92
N ASN A 5 -5.35 -0.57 16.02
CA ASN A 5 -6.07 -0.34 17.28
C ASN A 5 -7.32 0.59 17.19
N SER A 6 -7.66 1.15 16.01
CA SER A 6 -8.97 1.80 15.78
C SER A 6 -9.39 1.96 14.30
N GLY A 7 -8.70 1.36 13.32
CA GLY A 7 -9.03 1.54 11.91
C GLY A 7 -8.47 0.47 10.97
N VAL A 8 -9.18 0.20 9.89
CA VAL A 8 -8.82 -0.76 8.84
C VAL A 8 -8.44 -0.02 7.57
N PHE A 9 -7.30 -0.36 6.99
CA PHE A 9 -6.86 0.18 5.71
C PHE A 9 -7.25 -0.72 4.54
N ALA A 10 -7.72 -0.12 3.45
CA ALA A 10 -8.20 -0.82 2.26
C ALA A 10 -7.92 -0.03 0.97
N MET A 11 -7.65 -0.76 -0.11
CA MET A 11 -7.71 -0.25 -1.48
C MET A 11 -9.11 -0.50 -2.00
N ASP A 12 -9.80 0.56 -2.39
CA ASP A 12 -11.11 0.51 -3.04
C ASP A 12 -10.96 0.88 -4.52
N GLY A 13 -11.66 0.20 -5.40
CA GLY A 13 -11.55 0.35 -6.85
C GLY A 13 -11.53 -0.98 -7.58
N ARG A 14 -11.40 -0.91 -8.90
CA ARG A 14 -11.26 -2.07 -9.77
C ARG A 14 -9.95 -1.97 -10.53
N GLN A 15 -9.34 -3.13 -10.76
CA GLN A 15 -8.12 -3.24 -11.55
C GLN A 15 -8.28 -2.75 -12.99
N ASP A 16 -9.45 -2.95 -13.60
CA ASP A 16 -9.74 -2.60 -15.00
C ASP A 16 -10.32 -1.20 -15.19
N ALA A 17 -10.41 -0.40 -14.11
CA ALA A 17 -10.97 0.95 -14.16
C ALA A 17 -9.97 2.02 -14.65
N GLY A 18 -8.74 1.63 -15.02
CA GLY A 18 -7.71 2.52 -15.51
C GLY A 18 -6.89 3.20 -14.41
N SER A 19 -5.90 3.98 -14.83
CA SER A 19 -4.95 4.64 -13.92
C SER A 19 -5.62 5.71 -13.06
N GLY A 20 -5.21 5.80 -11.79
CA GLY A 20 -5.72 6.78 -10.82
C GLY A 20 -7.15 6.54 -10.32
N SER A 21 -7.79 5.45 -10.73
CA SER A 21 -9.19 5.14 -10.41
C SER A 21 -9.40 4.55 -9.01
N ALA A 22 -8.34 4.08 -8.36
CA ALA A 22 -8.40 3.48 -7.03
C ALA A 22 -8.25 4.54 -5.92
N VAL A 23 -8.81 4.20 -4.76
CA VAL A 23 -8.89 5.06 -3.58
C VAL A 23 -8.33 4.29 -2.37
N LEU A 24 -7.33 4.85 -1.71
CA LEU A 24 -6.84 4.35 -0.43
C LEU A 24 -7.74 4.85 0.69
N LYS A 25 -8.26 3.95 1.51
CA LYS A 25 -9.22 4.27 2.58
C LYS A 25 -8.71 3.80 3.95
N CYS A 26 -9.07 4.56 4.97
CA CYS A 26 -9.09 4.12 6.35
C CYS A 26 -10.53 4.10 6.85
N ILE A 27 -10.95 2.98 7.42
CA ILE A 27 -12.34 2.70 7.77
C ILE A 27 -12.41 2.32 9.25
N ASP A 28 -13.31 2.95 9.97
CA ASP A 28 -13.73 2.49 11.28
C ASP A 28 -14.84 1.47 11.08
N VAL A 29 -14.51 0.19 11.30
CA VAL A 29 -15.43 -0.93 11.05
C VAL A 29 -16.55 -0.95 12.09
N GLU A 30 -16.26 -0.58 13.32
CA GLU A 30 -17.24 -0.57 14.41
C GLU A 30 -18.25 0.56 14.22
N ALA A 31 -17.77 1.78 13.97
CA ALA A 31 -18.62 2.93 13.69
C ALA A 31 -19.18 2.96 12.25
N ARG A 32 -18.79 2.00 11.41
CA ARG A 32 -19.23 1.84 10.00
C ARG A 32 -19.07 3.13 9.17
N ARG A 33 -17.93 3.81 9.32
CA ARG A 33 -17.66 5.07 8.62
C ARG A 33 -16.25 5.12 8.06
N VAL A 34 -16.10 5.86 6.97
CA VAL A 34 -14.78 6.21 6.42
C VAL A 34 -14.17 7.28 7.31
N LEU A 35 -12.96 7.04 7.80
CA LEU A 35 -12.18 8.00 8.58
C LEU A 35 -11.48 9.00 7.67
N TRP A 36 -10.89 8.49 6.59
CA TRP A 36 -10.31 9.29 5.52
C TRP A 36 -10.17 8.46 4.25
N GLU A 37 -10.06 9.15 3.12
CA GLU A 37 -9.79 8.55 1.82
C GLU A 37 -8.82 9.39 0.98
N ARG A 38 -8.08 8.73 0.08
CA ARG A 38 -7.16 9.36 -0.85
C ARG A 38 -7.30 8.72 -2.23
N ALA A 39 -7.89 9.47 -3.15
CA ALA A 39 -7.99 9.11 -4.57
C ALA A 39 -6.68 9.32 -5.33
N GLY A 40 -6.64 8.86 -6.59
CA GLY A 40 -5.52 9.05 -7.50
C GLY A 40 -4.48 7.93 -7.45
N PHE A 41 -4.82 6.77 -6.87
CA PHE A 41 -3.97 5.59 -6.92
C PHE A 41 -4.33 4.73 -8.13
N ASP A 42 -3.32 4.10 -8.71
CA ASP A 42 -3.56 2.88 -9.50
C ASP A 42 -3.96 1.75 -8.54
N TYR A 43 -4.79 0.81 -9.01
CA TYR A 43 -5.17 -0.36 -8.23
C TYR A 43 -3.92 -1.13 -7.75
N GLY A 44 -3.98 -1.78 -6.59
CA GLY A 44 -2.80 -2.39 -6.01
C GLY A 44 -3.08 -3.12 -4.70
N SER A 45 -2.00 -3.62 -4.10
CA SER A 45 -2.07 -4.33 -2.82
C SER A 45 -1.45 -3.53 -1.69
N LEU A 46 -1.87 -3.90 -0.48
CA LEU A 46 -1.44 -3.27 0.77
C LEU A 46 -0.70 -4.29 1.64
N LEU A 47 0.39 -3.85 2.24
CA LEU A 47 1.10 -4.59 3.29
C LEU A 47 1.41 -3.65 4.44
N ARG A 48 1.09 -4.03 5.67
CA ARG A 48 1.41 -3.24 6.87
C ARG A 48 2.71 -3.72 7.46
N VAL A 49 3.58 -2.77 7.80
CA VAL A 49 4.88 -3.02 8.44
C VAL A 49 5.02 -2.03 9.60
N GLY A 50 4.81 -2.51 10.83
CA GLY A 50 4.76 -1.64 12.02
C GLY A 50 3.69 -0.55 11.89
N ASP A 51 4.15 0.71 11.94
CA ASP A 51 3.32 1.92 11.82
C ASP A 51 3.25 2.50 10.39
N GLU A 52 3.68 1.72 9.40
CA GLU A 52 3.61 2.07 7.99
C GLU A 52 2.77 1.08 7.19
N LEU A 53 2.22 1.58 6.09
CA LEU A 53 1.57 0.85 5.03
C LEU A 53 2.43 0.99 3.78
N LEU A 54 2.69 -0.15 3.15
CA LEU A 54 3.30 -0.26 1.84
C LEU A 54 2.17 -0.50 0.84
N VAL A 55 2.05 0.39 -0.13
CA VAL A 55 1.11 0.28 -1.25
C VAL A 55 1.91 -0.05 -2.51
N LEU A 56 1.75 -1.26 -3.04
CA LEU A 56 2.35 -1.64 -4.32
C LEU A 56 1.28 -1.54 -5.41
N THR A 57 1.42 -0.57 -6.30
CA THR A 57 0.43 -0.30 -7.34
C THR A 57 0.68 -1.12 -8.61
N CYS A 58 -0.36 -1.30 -9.43
CA CYS A 58 -0.28 -1.86 -10.77
C CYS A 58 0.54 -0.96 -11.70
N GLY A 59 0.56 0.35 -11.43
CA GLY A 59 1.52 1.28 -11.99
C GLY A 59 2.98 0.94 -11.66
N GLY A 60 3.28 0.07 -10.69
CA GLY A 60 4.65 -0.32 -10.32
C GLY A 60 5.33 0.63 -9.35
N GLU A 61 4.54 1.48 -8.71
CA GLU A 61 5.01 2.32 -7.62
C GLU A 61 4.90 1.56 -6.30
N LEU A 62 5.92 1.69 -5.46
CA LEU A 62 5.86 1.36 -4.04
C LEU A 62 5.74 2.68 -3.26
N VAL A 63 4.63 2.83 -2.55
CA VAL A 63 4.31 4.03 -1.76
C VAL A 63 4.32 3.66 -0.29
N ARG A 64 5.08 4.41 0.52
CA ARG A 64 5.06 4.32 1.98
C ARG A 64 4.09 5.35 2.53
N VAL A 65 3.17 4.91 3.36
CA VAL A 65 2.13 5.73 3.98
C VAL A 65 2.09 5.43 5.47
N SER A 66 1.92 6.43 6.32
CA SER A 66 1.75 6.20 7.76
C SER A 66 0.42 5.47 8.04
N ALA A 67 0.46 4.43 8.87
CA ALA A 67 -0.69 3.61 9.27
C ALA A 67 -1.51 4.25 10.40
N VAL A 68 -1.86 5.54 10.25
CA VAL A 68 -2.58 6.32 11.26
C VAL A 68 -4.00 6.67 10.83
N VAL A 69 -4.91 6.68 11.80
CA VAL A 69 -6.32 7.03 11.59
C VAL A 69 -6.56 8.53 11.39
N GLY A 70 -5.58 9.38 11.70
CA GLY A 70 -5.71 10.84 11.66
C GLY A 70 -5.67 11.46 10.26
N GLY A 71 -5.34 10.68 9.23
CA GLY A 71 -5.32 11.15 7.84
C GLY A 71 -4.23 10.51 7.00
N TYR A 72 -4.33 10.71 5.68
CA TYR A 72 -3.31 10.29 4.73
C TYR A 72 -1.99 11.03 4.95
N ARG A 73 -0.89 10.28 5.09
CA ARG A 73 0.47 10.83 5.16
C ARG A 73 1.43 9.94 4.39
N GLU A 74 1.76 10.34 3.17
CA GLU A 74 2.81 9.72 2.36
C GLU A 74 4.19 10.10 2.91
N THR A 75 5.08 9.12 3.08
CA THR A 75 6.45 9.33 3.54
C THR A 75 7.48 9.10 2.43
N ALA A 76 7.18 8.24 1.46
CA ALA A 76 8.02 8.02 0.30
C ALA A 76 7.24 7.38 -0.86
N ARG A 77 7.77 7.55 -2.08
CA ARG A 77 7.27 6.91 -3.30
C ARG A 77 8.42 6.63 -4.26
N ALA A 78 8.43 5.44 -4.84
CA ALA A 78 9.40 5.06 -5.85
C ALA A 78 8.79 4.14 -6.90
N LYS A 79 9.20 4.28 -8.16
CA LYS A 79 8.89 3.33 -9.23
C LYS A 79 9.84 2.13 -9.11
N VAL A 80 9.32 0.97 -8.69
CA VAL A 80 10.13 -0.23 -8.42
C VAL A 80 9.88 -1.35 -9.43
N LEU A 81 8.74 -1.34 -10.12
CA LEU A 81 8.37 -2.30 -11.16
C LEU A 81 7.83 -1.58 -12.40
N ARG A 82 7.71 -2.30 -13.51
CA ARG A 82 6.99 -1.82 -14.69
C ARG A 82 5.49 -1.70 -14.38
N ALA A 83 4.74 -0.96 -15.20
CA ALA A 83 3.29 -0.99 -15.10
C ALA A 83 2.76 -2.35 -15.60
N THR A 84 1.64 -2.83 -15.07
CA THR A 84 0.96 -4.05 -15.55
C THR A 84 -0.55 -3.91 -15.42
N ASP A 85 -1.26 -4.52 -16.36
CA ASP A 85 -2.73 -4.64 -16.32
C ASP A 85 -3.18 -5.94 -15.64
N SER A 86 -2.25 -6.83 -15.23
CA SER A 86 -2.57 -8.17 -14.71
C SER A 86 -3.06 -8.18 -13.25
N GLY A 87 -2.82 -7.11 -12.48
CA GLY A 87 -3.32 -6.97 -11.11
C GLY A 87 -2.56 -7.76 -10.05
N TYR A 88 -1.66 -8.65 -10.46
CA TYR A 88 -0.91 -9.54 -9.55
C TYR A 88 0.26 -8.81 -8.86
N ARG A 89 -0.05 -7.85 -7.99
CA ARG A 89 0.94 -7.08 -7.23
C ARG A 89 0.91 -7.42 -5.75
N LEU A 90 1.29 -8.64 -5.39
CA LEU A 90 1.28 -9.13 -4.01
C LEU A 90 2.72 -9.09 -3.44
N PRO A 91 3.10 -8.04 -2.70
CA PRO A 91 4.41 -7.99 -2.05
C PRO A 91 4.46 -8.96 -0.86
N ALA A 92 5.64 -9.46 -0.54
CA ALA A 92 5.89 -10.26 0.66
C ALA A 92 7.03 -9.65 1.48
N LEU A 93 6.88 -9.60 2.80
CA LEU A 93 7.95 -9.19 3.71
C LEU A 93 8.47 -10.43 4.43
N ALA A 94 9.78 -10.69 4.34
CA ALA A 94 10.43 -11.79 5.03
C ALA A 94 11.86 -11.41 5.41
N GLY A 95 12.27 -11.70 6.64
CA GLY A 95 13.64 -11.42 7.11
C GLY A 95 14.06 -9.96 6.94
N GLY A 96 13.14 -9.01 7.13
CA GLY A 96 13.40 -7.57 6.97
C GLY A 96 13.45 -7.05 5.53
N HIS A 97 13.28 -7.93 4.54
CA HIS A 97 13.34 -7.57 3.13
C HIS A 97 11.95 -7.61 2.48
N LEU A 98 11.67 -6.65 1.60
CA LEU A 98 10.46 -6.62 0.79
C LEU A 98 10.71 -7.26 -0.56
N TYR A 99 9.99 -8.35 -0.83
CA TYR A 99 9.98 -9.02 -2.12
C TYR A 99 8.81 -8.50 -2.95
N VAL A 100 9.12 -7.97 -4.13
CA VAL A 100 8.13 -7.50 -5.11
C VAL A 100 8.41 -8.17 -6.44
N ARG A 101 7.35 -8.50 -7.19
CA ARG A 101 7.51 -9.10 -8.51
C ARG A 101 6.55 -8.53 -9.54
N ASP A 102 6.94 -8.64 -10.78
CA ASP A 102 6.05 -8.65 -11.93
C ASP A 102 6.10 -10.04 -12.60
N ASP A 103 5.87 -10.09 -13.92
CA ASP A 103 5.77 -11.36 -14.67
C ASP A 103 7.13 -11.94 -15.02
N ASP A 104 8.18 -11.11 -15.14
CA ASP A 104 9.53 -11.50 -15.57
C ASP A 104 10.62 -11.21 -14.51
N THR A 105 10.30 -10.41 -13.48
CA THR A 105 11.27 -9.89 -12.53
C THR A 105 10.81 -10.08 -11.09
N LEU A 106 11.69 -10.60 -10.23
CA LEU A 106 11.58 -10.57 -8.78
C LEU A 106 12.67 -9.65 -8.22
N LYS A 107 12.29 -8.68 -7.40
CA LYS A 107 13.21 -7.78 -6.71
C LYS A 107 13.12 -7.96 -5.21
N CYS A 108 14.27 -7.99 -4.56
CA CYS A 108 14.42 -7.93 -3.11
C CYS A 108 14.84 -6.50 -2.76
N LEU A 109 13.99 -5.79 -2.03
CA LEU A 109 14.19 -4.39 -1.65
C LEU A 109 14.50 -4.31 -0.16
N ASP A 110 15.54 -3.55 0.17
CA ASP A 110 15.75 -3.09 1.53
C ASP A 110 14.85 -1.86 1.77
N LEU A 111 14.08 -1.89 2.86
CA LEU A 111 13.18 -0.80 3.24
C LEU A 111 13.91 0.29 4.06
N GLY A 112 15.17 0.06 4.38
CA GLY A 112 15.91 0.80 5.38
C GLY A 112 15.37 0.52 6.79
N PRO A 113 15.95 1.15 7.81
CA PRO A 113 15.43 1.04 9.17
C PRO A 113 13.96 1.49 9.22
N ALA A 114 13.15 0.77 9.99
CA ALA A 114 11.82 1.23 10.36
C ALA A 114 11.98 2.60 11.04
N GLY A 115 11.25 3.61 10.57
CA GLY A 115 11.28 4.93 11.19
C GLY A 115 10.63 4.88 12.57
N GLY A 116 11.37 4.44 13.59
CA GLY A 116 10.84 4.20 14.94
C GLY A 116 11.89 3.78 15.97
N ARG A 117 12.63 4.79 16.44
CA ARG A 117 13.26 5.04 17.76
C ARG A 117 13.99 3.93 18.55
N GLU A 118 15.14 4.36 19.05
CA GLU A 118 15.85 3.91 20.26
C GLU A 118 14.93 3.71 21.47
#